data_AF-A0A1V4LJ08-F1
#
_entry.id   AF-A0A1V4LJ08-F1
#
_cell.length_a   1.000
_cell.length_b   1.000
_cell.length_c   1.000
_cell.angle_alpha   90.00
_cell.angle_beta   90.00
_cell.angle_gamma   90.00
#
_symmetry.space_group_name_H-M   'P 1'
#
loop_
_entity.id
_entity.type
_entity.pdbx_description
1 polymer ?
#
loop_
_entity_poly.entity_id
_entity_poly.type
_entity_poly.pdbx_seq_one_letter_code
_entity_poly.pdbx_strand_id
1 'polypeptide(L)' 'MKREDVKTKHGEGMHFDTHVIANPANTHEWIILFKKEAGRSYFLVNDNEEIESFGQLDELIRELRALGIKSAEVHF' A
#
# COMPACT_ATOMS: atom_id res chain seq x y z
N MET A 1 6.22 5.25 1.70
CA MET A 1 6.06 5.94 0.40
C MET A 1 4.77 6.71 0.45
N LYS A 2 4.80 8.00 0.08
CA LYS A 2 3.57 8.81 0.07
C LYS A 2 2.74 8.47 -1.16
N ARG A 3 1.43 8.77 -1.09
CA ARG A 3 0.48 8.50 -2.17
C ARG A 3 0.93 9.07 -3.51
N GLU A 4 1.41 10.31 -3.50
CA GLU A 4 1.88 10.99 -4.71
C GLU A 4 3.14 10.34 -5.31
N ASP A 5 4.03 9.79 -4.48
CA ASP A 5 5.19 9.03 -4.96
C ASP A 5 4.75 7.75 -5.67
N VAL A 6 3.76 7.05 -5.11
CA VAL A 6 3.21 5.82 -5.69
C VAL A 6 2.58 6.13 -7.04
N LYS A 7 1.74 7.16 -7.12
CA LYS A 7 1.09 7.59 -8.36
C LYS A 7 2.11 8.01 -9.42
N THR A 8 3.11 8.80 -9.04
CA THR A 8 4.18 9.27 -9.96
C THR A 8 4.92 8.07 -10.55
N LYS A 9 5.42 7.17 -9.70
CA LYS A 9 6.18 6.00 -10.15
C LYS A 9 5.33 5.05 -10.98
N HIS A 10 4.06 4.86 -10.62
CA HIS A 10 3.13 4.08 -11.43
C HIS A 10 2.91 4.71 -12.82
N GLY A 11 2.78 6.05 -12.89
CA GLY A 11 2.71 6.81 -14.14
C GLY A 11 3.98 6.69 -15.01
N GLU A 12 5.14 6.51 -14.40
CA GLU A 12 6.42 6.22 -15.06
C GLU A 12 6.56 4.75 -15.51
N GLY A 13 5.54 3.91 -15.30
CA GLY A 13 5.53 2.50 -15.69
C GLY A 13 6.12 1.56 -14.64
N MET A 14 6.38 2.02 -13.41
CA MET A 14 6.78 1.13 -12.32
C MET A 14 5.60 0.27 -11.87
N HIS A 15 5.83 -1.04 -11.81
CA HIS A 15 4.90 -1.99 -11.22
C HIS A 15 5.30 -2.33 -9.78
N PHE A 16 4.30 -2.47 -8.91
CA PHE A 16 4.48 -2.84 -7.51
C PHE A 16 3.75 -4.16 -7.26
N ASP A 17 4.47 -5.14 -6.76
CA ASP A 17 3.84 -6.30 -6.13
C ASP A 17 3.27 -5.82 -4.80
N THR A 18 1.94 -5.76 -4.71
CA THR A 18 1.26 -5.12 -3.58
C THR A 18 0.70 -6.17 -2.64
N HIS A 19 1.08 -6.07 -1.37
CA HIS A 19 0.61 -6.94 -0.31
C HIS A 19 -0.25 -6.12 0.65
N VAL A 20 -1.35 -6.71 1.10
CA VAL A 20 -2.23 -6.21 2.15
C VAL A 20 -2.10 -7.14 3.34
N ILE A 21 -1.69 -6.61 4.49
CA ILE A 21 -1.42 -7.40 5.69
C ILE A 21 -2.11 -6.75 6.90
N ALA A 22 -2.40 -7.54 7.93
CA ALA A 22 -2.88 -7.01 9.20
C ALA A 22 -1.83 -6.09 9.83
N ASN A 23 -2.26 -4.96 10.38
CA ASN A 23 -1.39 -4.04 11.08
C ASN A 23 -0.87 -4.69 12.39
N PRO A 24 0.45 -4.88 12.55
CA PRO A 24 0.99 -5.49 13.77
C PRO A 24 0.73 -4.67 15.04
N ALA A 25 0.51 -3.36 14.91
CA ALA A 25 0.19 -2.48 16.03
C ALA A 25 -1.31 -2.52 16.41
N ASN A 26 -2.19 -2.88 15.47
CA ASN A 26 -3.62 -3.05 15.68
C ASN A 26 -4.18 -4.08 14.69
N THR A 27 -4.37 -5.32 15.12
CA THR A 27 -4.75 -6.44 14.22
C THR A 27 -6.14 -6.30 13.60
N HIS A 28 -6.92 -5.28 13.96
CA HIS A 28 -8.20 -4.96 13.33
C HIS A 28 -8.05 -4.01 12.13
N GLU A 29 -6.85 -3.51 11.88
CA GLU A 29 -6.54 -2.63 10.76
C GLU A 29 -5.66 -3.33 9.73
N TRP A 30 -5.68 -2.80 8.51
CA TRP A 30 -4.92 -3.28 7.37
C TRP A 30 -3.90 -2.24 6.94
N ILE A 31 -2.73 -2.69 6.48
CA ILE A 31 -1.68 -1.83 5.93
C ILE A 31 -1.23 -2.34 4.57
N ILE A 32 -0.72 -1.43 3.74
CA ILE A 32 -0.26 -1.72 2.38
C ILE A 32 1.28 -1.79 2.35
N LEU A 33 1.80 -2.87 1.78
CA LEU A 33 3.22 -3.08 1.51
C LEU A 33 3.45 -3.20 0.00
N PHE A 34 4.19 -2.26 -0.57
CA PHE A 34 4.67 -2.32 -1.94
C PHE A 34 6.03 -3.01 -1.98
N LYS A 35 6.13 -4.14 -2.66
CA LYS A 35 7.39 -4.79 -2.97
C LYS A 35 7.89 -4.33 -4.33
N LYS A 36 9.21 -4.16 -4.43
CA LYS A 36 9.91 -3.85 -5.66
C LYS A 36 10.94 -4.94 -5.95
N GLU A 37 11.21 -5.14 -7.23
CA GLU A 37 12.40 -5.87 -7.67
C GLU A 37 13.67 -5.29 -7.03
N ALA A 38 14.64 -6.19 -6.74
CA ALA A 38 15.85 -5.94 -5.93
C ALA A 38 15.64 -5.90 -4.40
N GLY A 39 14.57 -6.50 -3.89
CA GLY A 39 14.42 -6.80 -2.45
C GLY A 39 14.08 -5.60 -1.57
N ARG A 40 13.67 -4.48 -2.17
CA ARG A 40 13.20 -3.29 -1.43
C ARG A 40 11.69 -3.34 -1.30
N SER A 41 11.20 -3.06 -0.10
CA SER A 41 9.77 -2.95 0.16
C SER A 41 9.47 -1.65 0.88
N TYR A 42 8.28 -1.10 0.65
CA TYR A 42 7.86 0.20 1.18
C TYR A 42 6.43 0.10 1.69
N PHE A 43 6.17 0.61 2.89
CA PHE A 43 4.79 0.82 3.34
C PHE A 43 4.20 2.07 2.71
N LEU A 44 2.88 2.11 2.54
CA LEU A 44 2.17 3.37 2.32
C LEU A 44 2.21 4.19 3.62
N VAL A 45 2.50 5.49 3.51
CA VAL A 45 2.54 6.40 4.66
C VAL A 45 1.68 7.65 4.41
N ASN A 46 1.18 8.21 5.50
CA ASN A 46 0.46 9.48 5.53
C ASN A 46 1.41 10.69 5.43
N ASP A 47 0.87 11.90 5.52
CA ASP A 47 1.67 13.12 5.42
C ASP A 47 2.63 13.33 6.60
N ASN A 48 2.30 12.77 7.76
CA ASN A 48 3.12 12.75 8.98
C ASN A 48 4.19 11.63 8.97
N GLU A 49 4.35 10.92 7.85
CA GLU A 49 5.27 9.79 7.69
C GLU A 49 4.93 8.55 8.53
N GLU A 50 3.71 8.48 9.05
CA GLU A 50 3.20 7.30 9.76
C GLU A 50 2.62 6.30 8.76
N ILE A 51 2.71 5.00 9.09
CA ILE A 51 2.12 3.95 8.25
C ILE A 51 0.61 4.20 8.16
N GLU A 52 0.13 4.29 6.92
CA GLU A 52 -1.31 4.42 6.67
C GLU A 52 -1.98 3.08 6.99
N SER A 53 -2.98 3.12 7.86
CA SER A 53 -3.78 1.95 8.25
C SER A 53 -5.26 2.17 7.97
N PHE A 54 -5.97 1.07 7.69
CA PHE A 54 -7.36 1.09 7.27
C PHE A 54 -8.17 0.15 8.13
N GLY A 55 -9.26 0.63 8.73
CA GLY A 55 -10.13 -0.21 9.58
C GLY A 55 -10.95 -1.22 8.78
N GLN A 56 -11.18 -0.98 7.49
CA GLN A 56 -11.97 -1.85 6.63
C GLN A 56 -11.26 -2.12 5.30
N LEU A 57 -11.31 -3.37 4.84
CA LEU A 57 -10.69 -3.77 3.58
C LEU A 57 -11.29 -3.02 2.38
N ASP A 58 -12.58 -2.69 2.42
CA ASP A 58 -13.26 -1.93 1.36
C ASP A 58 -12.69 -0.52 1.18
N GLU A 59 -12.28 0.12 2.28
CA GLU A 59 -11.63 1.44 2.26
C GLU A 59 -10.25 1.33 1.62
N LEU A 60 -9.48 0.31 2.02
CA LEU A 60 -8.17 0.01 1.45
C LEU A 60 -8.25 -0.27 -0.05
N ILE A 61 -9.26 -1.02 -0.52
CA ILE A 61 -9.46 -1.32 -1.94
C ILE A 61 -9.72 -0.03 -2.74
N ARG A 62 -10.48 0.92 -2.18
CA ARG A 62 -10.68 2.24 -2.82
C ARG A 62 -9.37 3.00 -2.93
N GLU A 63 -8.54 2.96 -1.90
CA GLU A 63 -7.22 3.57 -1.91
C GLU A 63 -6.32 2.95 -2.99
N LEU A 64 -6.23 1.62 -3.04
CA LEU A 64 -5.45 0.91 -4.08
C LEU A 64 -5.88 1.31 -5.50
N ARG A 65 -7.19 1.42 -5.74
CA ARG A 65 -7.73 1.88 -7.03
C ARG A 65 -7.33 3.33 -7.33
N ALA A 66 -7.40 4.22 -6.35
CA ALA A 66 -6.99 5.61 -6.49
C ALA A 66 -5.48 5.77 -6.76
N LEU A 67 -4.67 4.84 -6.27
CA LEU A 67 -3.22 4.77 -6.53
C LEU A 67 -2.88 4.14 -7.89
N GLY A 68 -3.86 3.61 -8.61
CA GLY A 68 -3.66 2.93 -9.89
C GLY A 68 -3.17 1.47 -9.77
N ILE A 69 -3.18 0.91 -8.56
CA ILE A 69 -2.78 -0.47 -8.30
C ILE A 69 -3.83 -1.43 -8.86
N LYS A 70 -3.40 -2.35 -9.72
CA LYS A 70 -4.29 -3.28 -10.44
C LYS A 70 -4.60 -4.56 -9.67
N SER A 71 -3.69 -5.00 -8.80
CA SER A 71 -3.80 -6.24 -8.05
C SER A 71 -3.06 -6.11 -6.73
N ALA A 72 -3.58 -6.79 -5.71
CA ALA A 72 -2.90 -6.95 -4.43
C ALA A 72 -3.21 -8.34 -3.83
N GLU A 73 -2.25 -8.89 -3.10
CA GLU A 73 -2.39 -10.14 -2.37
C GLU A 73 -2.72 -9.85 -0.90
N VAL A 74 -3.77 -10.50 -0.37
CA VAL A 74 -4.12 -10.38 1.06
C VAL A 74 -3.46 -11.52 1.82
N HIS A 75 -2.72 -11.18 2.88
CA HIS A 75 -2.09 -12.14 3.78
C HIS A 75 -2.74 -12.05 5.16
N PHE A 76 -3.11 -13.21 5.68
CA PHE A 76 -3.71 -13.40 7.00
C PHE A 76 -2.70 -13.96 7.98
#